data_AF-A0AAP3G248-F1
#
_entry.id   AF-A0AAP3G248-F1
#
_cell.length_a   1.000
_cell.length_b   1.000
_cell.length_c   1.000
_cell.angle_alpha   90.00
_cell.angle_beta   90.00
_cell.angle_gamma   90.00
#
_symmetry.space_group_name_H-M   'P 1'
#
loop_
_entity.id
_entity.type
_entity.pdbx_description
1 polymer ?
#
loop_
_entity_poly.entity_id
_entity_poly.type
_entity_poly.pdbx_seq_one_letter_code
_entity_poly.pdbx_strand_id
1 'polypeptide(L)'
;MSGGVNLKHILEQLAEERLSYLVNGHDLRQEPQVGDLEVMERKKKLLEKRKIEMIKAKAKAVIDNVQVEDDGTTCIRYIIHFEYLYKEQGDTLYMEEHIEERVAFLYDQILIKDQEVKKKPAGFSEGQSIIDYSQEEREAFGRAFQYDRLGAVQYAEKYWNKRNPAYKNFSDNCTNFISQCLHAGGAPMRGHPNRGSGWWMKQSSWSYSWTVAHSMKMYLTNSKAGLRAVRVKSAEELVPGDVICYDFEGDGRFNHTTIVVAKDKDNMPLVNAQSYDSRMRYWSYEDSTAYTPSIRYAFFHIVDDTTKE
;
A
#
# COMPACT_ATOMS: atom_id res chain seq x y z
N MET A 1 -8.39 45.58 5.53
CA MET A 1 -7.32 44.80 4.88
C MET A 1 -7.07 43.56 5.74
N SER A 2 -7.92 42.54 5.61
CA SER A 2 -7.73 41.27 6.31
C SER A 2 -6.71 40.46 5.52
N GLY A 3 -5.50 40.29 6.07
CA GLY A 3 -4.53 39.33 5.57
C GLY A 3 -5.12 37.93 5.75
N GLY A 4 -5.80 37.42 4.72
CA GLY A 4 -6.34 36.08 4.73
C GLY A 4 -5.19 35.09 4.90
N VAL A 5 -5.21 34.32 5.98
CA VAL A 5 -4.26 33.23 6.16
C VAL A 5 -4.42 32.27 4.98
N ASN A 6 -3.31 32.02 4.30
CA ASN A 6 -3.28 31.17 3.12
C ASN A 6 -3.48 29.71 3.60
N LEU A 7 -4.59 29.07 3.25
CA LEU A 7 -4.87 27.67 3.61
C LEU A 7 -3.71 26.73 3.25
N LYS A 8 -3.02 27.02 2.14
CA LYS A 8 -1.82 26.28 1.72
C LYS A 8 -0.70 26.39 2.76
N HIS A 9 -0.51 27.57 3.35
CA HIS A 9 0.51 27.81 4.38
C HIS A 9 0.23 26.99 5.64
N ILE A 10 -1.03 26.86 6.05
CA ILE A 10 -1.40 26.02 7.20
C ILE A 10 -1.04 24.54 6.92
N LEU A 11 -1.36 24.03 5.73
CA LEU A 11 -1.01 22.65 5.37
C LEU A 11 0.51 22.43 5.23
N GLU A 12 1.24 23.41 4.71
CA GLU A 12 2.71 23.40 4.65
C GLU A 12 3.30 23.35 6.07
N GLN A 13 2.80 24.16 7.00
CA GLN A 13 3.23 24.13 8.41
C GLN A 13 2.95 22.79 9.09
N LEU A 14 1.76 22.21 8.88
CA LEU A 14 1.42 20.89 9.44
C LEU A 14 2.36 19.80 8.92
N ALA A 15 2.68 19.85 7.63
CA ALA A 15 3.61 18.94 7.01
C ALA A 15 5.03 19.11 7.59
N GLU A 16 5.53 20.35 7.69
CA GLU A 16 6.84 20.67 8.27
C GLU A 16 6.97 20.22 9.72
N GLU A 17 5.92 20.37 10.52
CA GLU A 17 5.91 19.94 11.93
C GLU A 17 6.05 18.42 12.06
N ARG A 18 5.26 17.66 11.28
CA ARG A 18 5.37 16.19 11.23
C ARG A 18 6.78 15.74 10.83
N LEU A 19 7.34 16.36 9.79
CA LEU A 19 8.69 16.02 9.33
C LEU A 19 9.76 16.39 10.36
N SER A 20 9.65 17.57 10.98
CA SER A 20 10.60 18.02 12.00
C SER A 20 10.60 17.12 13.22
N TYR A 21 9.43 16.63 13.61
CA TYR A 21 9.29 15.66 14.69
C TYR A 21 9.93 14.29 14.34
N LEU A 22 9.74 13.82 13.10
CA LEU A 22 10.32 12.56 12.62
C LEU A 22 11.85 12.60 12.47
N VAL A 23 12.40 13.70 11.94
CA VAL A 23 13.83 13.82 11.61
C VAL A 23 14.65 14.27 12.83
N ASN A 24 14.19 15.31 13.54
CA ASN A 24 14.98 16.00 14.56
C ASN A 24 14.47 15.75 15.98
N GLY A 25 13.33 15.07 16.14
CA GLY A 25 12.71 14.85 17.45
C GLY A 25 12.20 16.12 18.13
N HIS A 26 12.00 17.21 17.37
CA HIS A 26 11.40 18.43 17.91
C HIS A 26 9.96 18.19 18.35
N ASP A 27 9.58 18.77 19.49
CA ASP A 27 8.20 18.73 19.98
C ASP A 27 7.24 19.36 18.96
N LEU A 28 6.07 18.74 18.82
CA LEU A 28 5.01 19.26 17.96
C LEU A 28 4.39 20.50 18.62
N ARG A 29 4.22 21.58 17.85
CA ARG A 29 3.68 22.85 18.36
C ARG A 29 2.19 22.76 18.69
N GLN A 30 1.47 21.86 18.03
CA GLN A 30 0.10 21.50 18.35
C GLN A 30 0.05 20.01 18.69
N GLU A 31 -0.78 19.62 19.67
CA GLU A 31 -0.99 18.21 19.96
C GLU A 31 -1.58 17.54 18.71
N PRO A 32 -0.85 16.64 18.05
CA PRO A 32 -1.41 15.87 16.95
C PRO A 32 -2.58 15.05 17.48
N GLN A 33 -3.47 14.63 16.58
CA GLN A 33 -4.42 13.58 16.93
C GLN A 33 -3.63 12.37 17.47
N VAL A 34 -4.09 11.80 18.60
CA VAL A 34 -3.38 10.74 19.34
C VAL A 34 -2.88 9.63 18.40
N GLY A 35 -3.70 9.23 17.41
CA GLY A 35 -3.34 8.19 16.44
C GLY A 35 -2.17 8.53 15.50
N ASP A 36 -2.03 9.79 15.08
CA ASP A 36 -0.94 10.22 14.18
C ASP A 36 0.40 10.22 14.93
N LEU A 37 0.40 10.66 16.19
CA LEU A 37 1.60 10.64 17.02
C LEU A 37 2.10 9.22 17.26
N GLU A 38 1.19 8.31 17.60
CA GLU A 38 1.54 6.91 17.83
C GLU A 38 2.16 6.26 16.59
N VAL A 39 1.67 6.59 15.38
CA VAL A 39 2.26 6.13 14.12
C VAL A 39 3.67 6.66 13.94
N MET A 40 3.90 7.96 14.15
CA MET A 40 5.23 8.56 14.03
C MET A 40 6.21 8.02 15.08
N GLU A 41 5.76 7.81 16.31
CA GLU A 41 6.55 7.17 17.38
C GLU A 41 6.93 5.74 17.03
N ARG A 42 5.99 4.93 16.51
CA ARG A 42 6.30 3.58 16.02
C ARG A 42 7.30 3.61 14.88
N LYS A 43 7.18 4.57 13.96
CA LYS A 43 8.14 4.75 12.86
C LYS A 43 9.55 5.05 13.37
N LYS A 44 9.68 5.99 14.33
CA LYS A 44 10.98 6.32 14.95
C LYS A 44 11.60 5.11 15.64
N LYS A 45 10.82 4.40 16.47
CA LYS A 45 11.26 3.18 17.16
C LYS A 45 11.68 2.07 16.18
N LEU A 46 10.94 1.92 15.08
CA LEU A 46 11.25 0.95 14.03
C LEU A 46 12.56 1.27 13.31
N LEU A 47 12.80 2.54 12.98
CA LEU A 47 14.05 3.00 12.37
C LEU A 47 15.23 2.80 13.33
N GLU A 48 15.06 3.16 14.62
CA GLU A 48 16.08 2.94 15.66
C GLU A 48 16.42 1.45 15.82
N LYS A 49 15.41 0.58 15.92
CA LYS A 49 15.58 -0.88 16.00
C LYS A 49 16.35 -1.44 14.81
N ARG A 50 16.11 -0.91 13.61
CA ARG A 50 16.79 -1.28 12.35
C ARG A 50 18.12 -0.56 12.15
N LYS A 51 18.49 0.37 13.03
CA LYS A 51 19.68 1.22 12.91
C LYS A 51 19.74 1.94 11.56
N ILE A 52 18.60 2.47 11.12
CA ILE A 52 18.44 3.24 9.89
C ILE A 52 18.24 4.71 10.25
N GLU A 53 18.96 5.59 9.58
CA GLU A 53 18.89 7.03 9.77
C GLU A 53 17.99 7.67 8.71
N MET A 54 17.04 8.52 9.12
CA MET A 54 16.27 9.36 8.19
C MET A 54 17.06 10.64 7.91
N ILE A 55 17.78 10.67 6.80
CA ILE A 55 18.67 11.79 6.42
C ILE A 55 17.86 13.00 5.95
N LYS A 56 16.76 12.73 5.26
CA LYS A 56 15.92 13.79 4.71
C LYS A 56 14.48 13.31 4.64
N ALA A 57 13.57 14.21 4.93
CA ALA A 57 12.16 14.01 4.67
C ALA A 57 11.60 15.23 3.93
N LYS A 58 10.64 14.99 3.03
CA LYS A 58 9.88 16.02 2.34
C LYS A 58 8.42 15.65 2.33
N ALA A 59 7.58 16.67 2.26
CA ALA A 59 6.15 16.52 2.16
C ALA A 59 5.60 17.58 1.22
N LYS A 60 4.65 17.20 0.38
CA LYS A 60 3.94 18.11 -0.53
C LYS A 60 2.45 17.89 -0.39
N ALA A 61 1.75 18.89 0.11
CA ALA A 61 0.29 18.90 0.20
C ALA A 61 -0.34 19.56 -1.05
N VAL A 62 -1.42 18.98 -1.55
CA VAL A 62 -2.24 19.51 -2.64
C VAL A 62 -3.70 19.49 -2.18
N ILE A 63 -4.34 20.65 -2.19
CA ILE A 63 -5.76 20.78 -1.85
C ILE A 63 -6.59 20.17 -2.99
N ASP A 64 -7.47 19.24 -2.63
CA ASP A 64 -8.43 18.61 -3.54
C ASP A 64 -9.76 19.36 -3.50
N ASN A 65 -10.26 19.65 -2.30
CA ASN A 65 -11.56 20.30 -2.12
C ASN A 65 -11.60 21.17 -0.85
N VAL A 66 -12.34 22.27 -0.91
CA VAL A 66 -12.62 23.16 0.24
C VAL A 66 -14.12 23.38 0.33
N GLN A 67 -14.68 23.18 1.52
CA GLN A 67 -16.09 23.40 1.84
C GLN A 67 -16.18 24.28 3.09
N VAL A 68 -17.11 25.23 3.09
CA VAL A 68 -17.42 26.05 4.27
C VAL A 68 -18.82 25.66 4.73
N GLU A 69 -18.92 25.20 5.96
CA GLU A 69 -20.15 24.78 6.61
C GLU A 69 -20.93 26.02 7.13
N ASP A 70 -22.23 25.85 7.39
CA ASP A 70 -23.11 26.94 7.84
C ASP A 70 -22.68 27.56 9.18
N ASP A 71 -21.96 26.80 10.00
CA ASP A 71 -21.42 27.27 11.29
C ASP A 71 -20.12 28.08 11.15
N GLY A 72 -19.60 28.24 9.92
CA GLY A 72 -18.34 28.93 9.63
C GLY A 72 -17.10 28.02 9.63
N THR A 73 -17.26 26.71 9.88
CA THR A 73 -16.17 25.74 9.81
C THR A 73 -15.72 25.55 8.37
N THR A 74 -14.42 25.65 8.11
CA THR A 74 -13.81 25.29 6.82
C THR A 74 -13.30 23.86 6.86
N CYS A 75 -13.83 23.01 6.00
CA CYS A 75 -13.40 21.63 5.76
C CYS A 75 -12.51 21.58 4.51
N ILE A 76 -11.27 21.11 4.66
CA ILE A 76 -10.28 21.01 3.59
C ILE A 76 -9.94 19.55 3.38
N ARG A 77 -10.24 19.01 2.20
CA ARG A 77 -9.70 17.73 1.74
C ARG A 77 -8.43 17.99 0.95
N TYR A 78 -7.38 17.26 1.27
CA TYR A 78 -6.09 17.41 0.61
C TYR A 78 -5.37 16.07 0.53
N ILE A 79 -4.47 15.96 -0.43
CA ILE A 79 -3.56 14.84 -0.60
C ILE A 79 -2.18 15.31 -0.16
N ILE A 80 -1.48 14.53 0.65
CA ILE A 80 -0.11 14.78 1.05
C ILE A 80 0.79 13.64 0.57
N HIS A 81 1.86 13.99 -0.14
CA HIS A 81 2.89 13.07 -0.59
C HIS A 81 4.14 13.24 0.28
N PHE A 82 4.51 12.20 1.02
CA PHE A 82 5.72 12.13 1.82
C PHE A 82 6.83 11.38 1.09
N GLU A 83 8.05 11.91 1.15
CA GLU A 83 9.25 11.29 0.61
C GLU A 83 10.30 11.22 1.74
N TYR A 84 10.78 10.02 2.06
CA TYR A 84 11.79 9.79 3.10
C TYR A 84 13.05 9.20 2.48
N LEU A 85 14.19 9.87 2.66
CA LEU A 85 15.51 9.37 2.31
C LEU A 85 16.12 8.72 3.54
N TYR A 86 16.31 7.41 3.46
CA TYR A 86 16.96 6.63 4.50
C TYR A 86 18.40 6.33 4.15
N LYS A 87 19.21 6.24 5.19
CA LYS A 87 20.58 5.75 5.15
C LYS A 87 20.70 4.54 6.05
N GLU A 88 21.11 3.44 5.43
CA GLU A 88 21.42 2.19 6.10
C GLU A 88 22.91 2.16 6.48
N GLN A 89 23.28 1.15 7.27
CA GLN A 89 24.69 0.94 7.61
C GLN A 89 25.54 0.78 6.36
N GLY A 90 26.78 1.30 6.37
CA GLY A 90 27.67 1.26 5.20
C GLY A 90 27.20 2.10 4.02
N ASP A 91 26.51 3.21 4.30
CA ASP A 91 26.21 4.32 3.38
C ASP A 91 25.29 3.99 2.19
N THR A 92 24.56 2.86 2.22
CA THR A 92 23.49 2.59 1.26
C THR A 92 22.30 3.51 1.52
N LEU A 93 21.74 4.09 0.45
CA LEU A 93 20.58 4.97 0.51
C LEU A 93 19.38 4.34 -0.20
N TYR A 94 18.18 4.54 0.34
CA TYR A 94 16.94 4.23 -0.36
C TYR A 94 15.84 5.25 -0.03
N MET A 95 14.87 5.35 -0.94
CA MET A 95 13.74 6.27 -0.82
C MET A 95 12.45 5.50 -0.56
N GLU A 96 11.73 5.86 0.50
CA GLU A 96 10.36 5.44 0.77
C GLU A 96 9.40 6.59 0.45
N GLU A 97 8.26 6.29 -0.13
CA GLU A 97 7.25 7.30 -0.49
C GLU A 97 5.86 6.85 -0.05
N HIS A 98 5.09 7.76 0.56
CA HIS A 98 3.70 7.51 1.01
C HIS A 98 2.76 8.62 0.53
N ILE A 99 1.55 8.26 0.11
CA ILE A 99 0.48 9.22 -0.17
C ILE A 99 -0.67 8.99 0.78
N GLU A 100 -1.09 10.07 1.45
CA GLU A 100 -2.25 10.09 2.33
C GLU A 100 -3.31 11.04 1.80
N GLU A 101 -4.57 10.62 1.86
CA GLU A 101 -5.72 11.50 1.72
C GLU A 101 -6.14 11.95 3.10
N ARG A 102 -6.27 13.26 3.31
CA ARG A 102 -6.51 13.84 4.63
C ARG A 102 -7.63 14.86 4.60
N VAL A 103 -8.23 15.07 5.76
CA VAL A 103 -9.23 16.12 5.99
C VAL A 103 -8.85 16.96 7.20
N ALA A 104 -8.77 18.28 6.99
CA ALA A 104 -8.55 19.28 8.02
C ALA A 104 -9.82 20.11 8.25
N PHE A 105 -10.12 20.42 9.51
CA PHE A 105 -11.21 21.27 9.95
C PHE A 105 -10.64 22.51 10.60
N LEU A 106 -11.08 23.68 10.15
CA LEU A 106 -10.66 24.97 10.68
C LEU A 106 -11.87 25.79 11.11
N TYR A 107 -11.76 26.48 12.24
CA TYR A 107 -12.75 27.46 12.67
C TYR A 107 -12.02 28.76 12.95
N ASP A 108 -12.48 29.86 12.32
CA ASP A 108 -11.80 31.16 12.38
C ASP A 108 -10.29 31.09 12.11
N GLN A 109 -9.91 30.33 11.06
CA GLN A 109 -8.52 30.08 10.64
C GLN A 109 -7.65 29.29 11.64
N ILE A 110 -8.21 28.84 12.75
CA ILE A 110 -7.54 27.96 13.72
C ILE A 110 -7.80 26.51 13.32
N LEU A 111 -6.73 25.72 13.21
CA LEU A 111 -6.85 24.28 13.00
C LEU A 111 -7.49 23.63 14.22
N ILE A 112 -8.66 23.03 14.02
CA ILE A 112 -9.39 22.28 15.05
C ILE A 112 -8.99 20.81 15.02
N LYS A 113 -8.86 20.25 13.81
CA LYS A 113 -8.58 18.84 13.63
C LYS A 113 -7.98 18.56 12.26
N ASP A 114 -7.04 17.63 12.21
CA ASP A 114 -6.53 17.04 10.97
C ASP A 114 -6.45 15.52 11.12
N GLN A 115 -6.93 14.77 10.12
CA GLN A 115 -6.94 13.31 10.17
C GLN A 115 -6.85 12.66 8.78
N GLU A 116 -6.26 11.47 8.72
CA GLU A 116 -6.31 10.62 7.52
C GLU A 116 -7.74 10.17 7.21
N VAL A 117 -8.10 10.19 5.93
CA VAL A 117 -9.38 9.70 5.44
C VAL A 117 -9.35 8.17 5.42
N LYS A 118 -10.13 7.56 6.30
CA LYS A 118 -10.30 6.10 6.32
C LYS A 118 -10.93 5.63 5.01
N LYS A 119 -10.24 4.74 4.29
CA LYS A 119 -10.78 4.08 3.10
C LYS A 119 -11.93 3.16 3.50
N LYS A 120 -13.06 3.26 2.78
CA LYS A 120 -14.18 2.32 2.95
C LYS A 120 -13.78 0.95 2.37
N PRO A 121 -14.25 -0.18 2.96
CA PRO A 121 -14.03 -1.50 2.39
C PRO A 121 -14.52 -1.58 0.94
N ALA A 122 -13.92 -2.47 0.15
CA ALA A 122 -14.23 -2.66 -1.27
C ALA A 122 -15.74 -2.85 -1.52
N GLY A 123 -16.42 -1.76 -1.86
CA GLY A 123 -17.84 -1.70 -2.23
C GLY A 123 -18.17 -0.52 -3.15
N PHE A 124 -17.29 0.49 -3.20
CA PHE A 124 -17.32 1.59 -4.15
C PHE A 124 -16.29 1.33 -5.25
N SER A 125 -16.78 1.13 -6.48
CA SER A 125 -15.98 0.78 -7.64
C SER A 125 -16.18 1.82 -8.74
N GLU A 126 -15.11 2.25 -9.40
CA GLU A 126 -15.18 3.16 -10.54
C GLU A 126 -14.60 2.48 -11.80
N GLY A 127 -15.20 2.79 -12.95
CA GLY A 127 -14.75 2.30 -14.25
C GLY A 127 -15.10 0.84 -14.59
N GLN A 128 -14.67 0.41 -15.78
CA GLN A 128 -14.74 -0.96 -16.29
C GLN A 128 -13.33 -1.43 -16.64
N SER A 129 -13.02 -2.72 -16.42
CA SER A 129 -11.79 -3.30 -16.96
C SER A 129 -11.93 -3.43 -18.46
N ILE A 130 -10.86 -3.20 -19.22
CA ILE A 130 -10.80 -3.53 -20.65
C ILE A 130 -10.05 -4.83 -20.91
N ILE A 131 -9.57 -5.49 -19.84
CA ILE A 131 -8.96 -6.82 -19.93
C ILE A 131 -10.03 -7.84 -20.36
N ASP A 132 -9.73 -8.53 -21.46
CA ASP A 132 -10.47 -9.69 -21.95
C ASP A 132 -9.54 -10.90 -21.93
N TYR A 133 -10.14 -12.09 -21.78
CA TYR A 133 -9.41 -13.35 -21.91
C TYR A 133 -9.06 -13.54 -23.38
N SER A 134 -7.79 -13.34 -23.75
CA SER A 134 -7.33 -13.73 -25.07
C SER A 134 -7.46 -15.25 -25.24
N GLN A 135 -7.55 -15.71 -26.49
CA GLN A 135 -7.55 -17.14 -26.78
C GLN A 135 -6.26 -17.80 -26.23
N GLU A 136 -5.14 -17.08 -26.25
CA GLU A 136 -3.84 -17.51 -25.73
C GLU A 136 -3.87 -17.69 -24.20
N GLU A 137 -4.56 -16.84 -23.45
CA GLU A 137 -4.71 -16.98 -21.99
C GLU A 137 -5.61 -18.17 -21.61
N ARG A 138 -6.61 -18.47 -22.44
CA ARG A 138 -7.43 -19.68 -22.27
C ARG A 138 -6.63 -20.95 -22.57
N GLU A 139 -5.74 -20.89 -23.56
CA GLU A 139 -4.86 -21.98 -23.94
C GLU A 139 -3.61 -22.12 -23.05
N ALA A 140 -3.24 -21.07 -22.31
CA ALA A 140 -2.18 -21.08 -21.31
C ALA A 140 -2.57 -21.91 -20.06
N PHE A 141 -3.86 -22.19 -19.88
CA PHE A 141 -4.33 -23.08 -18.83
C PHE A 141 -3.81 -24.52 -19.08
N GLY A 142 -2.90 -24.97 -18.21
CA GLY A 142 -2.25 -26.29 -18.33
C GLY A 142 -0.90 -26.27 -19.04
N ARG A 143 -0.45 -25.12 -19.55
CA ARG A 143 0.95 -24.94 -19.99
C ARG A 143 1.84 -24.59 -18.79
N ALA A 144 3.11 -24.97 -18.89
CA ALA A 144 4.12 -24.49 -17.96
C ALA A 144 4.14 -22.95 -18.00
N PHE A 145 4.05 -22.31 -16.84
CA PHE A 145 4.22 -20.86 -16.76
C PHE A 145 5.55 -20.53 -16.07
N GLN A 146 6.19 -19.47 -16.53
CA GLN A 146 7.37 -18.88 -15.92
C GLN A 146 6.96 -17.54 -15.31
N TYR A 147 7.32 -17.32 -14.06
CA TYR A 147 6.99 -16.09 -13.36
C TYR A 147 8.09 -15.05 -13.58
N ASP A 148 7.78 -14.02 -14.35
CA ASP A 148 8.65 -12.85 -14.52
C ASP A 148 8.54 -11.94 -13.28
N ARG A 149 9.37 -12.26 -12.28
CA ARG A 149 9.50 -11.47 -11.05
C ARG A 149 9.86 -10.02 -11.33
N LEU A 150 10.75 -9.78 -12.29
CA LEU A 150 11.19 -8.43 -12.63
C LEU A 150 10.02 -7.64 -13.25
N GLY A 151 9.25 -8.26 -14.15
CA GLY A 151 8.04 -7.67 -14.71
C GLY A 151 7.01 -7.29 -13.65
N ALA A 152 6.79 -8.15 -12.64
CA ALA A 152 5.90 -7.85 -11.53
C ALA A 152 6.40 -6.66 -10.68
N VAL A 153 7.70 -6.61 -10.38
CA VAL A 153 8.32 -5.50 -9.63
C VAL A 153 8.27 -4.21 -10.42
N GLN A 154 8.58 -4.22 -11.71
CA GLN A 154 8.49 -3.05 -12.59
C GLN A 154 7.06 -2.51 -12.66
N TYR A 155 6.07 -3.40 -12.70
CA TYR A 155 4.66 -3.00 -12.62
C TYR A 155 4.36 -2.31 -11.28
N ALA A 156 4.79 -2.91 -10.18
CA ALA A 156 4.58 -2.37 -8.84
C ALA A 156 5.22 -0.98 -8.68
N GLU A 157 6.45 -0.80 -9.17
CA GLU A 157 7.17 0.48 -9.18
C GLU A 157 6.51 1.53 -10.10
N LYS A 158 5.85 1.10 -11.18
CA LYS A 158 5.16 2.01 -12.09
C LYS A 158 3.81 2.50 -11.53
N TYR A 159 3.07 1.64 -10.84
CA TYR A 159 1.67 1.87 -10.48
C TYR A 159 1.41 2.03 -8.97
N TRP A 160 2.43 2.06 -8.10
CA TRP A 160 2.26 2.19 -6.65
C TRP A 160 1.39 3.40 -6.21
N ASN A 161 1.44 4.52 -6.94
CA ASN A 161 0.66 5.74 -6.66
C ASN A 161 -0.36 6.11 -7.75
N LYS A 162 -0.56 5.26 -8.76
CA LYS A 162 -1.47 5.57 -9.87
C LYS A 162 -2.21 4.35 -10.35
N ARG A 163 -3.46 4.55 -10.77
CA ARG A 163 -4.37 3.45 -11.06
C ARG A 163 -4.20 3.09 -12.52
N ASN A 164 -4.02 1.80 -12.83
CA ASN A 164 -3.93 1.37 -14.21
C ASN A 164 -5.34 1.38 -14.84
N PRO A 165 -5.60 2.22 -15.86
CA PRO A 165 -6.92 2.29 -16.50
C PRO A 165 -7.31 1.02 -17.25
N ALA A 166 -6.36 0.11 -17.51
CA ALA A 166 -6.67 -1.17 -18.13
C ALA A 166 -7.55 -2.06 -17.24
N TYR A 167 -7.47 -1.87 -15.92
CA TYR A 167 -8.19 -2.66 -14.92
C TYR A 167 -9.27 -1.83 -14.24
N LYS A 168 -10.29 -2.51 -13.71
CA LYS A 168 -11.25 -1.87 -12.81
C LYS A 168 -10.56 -1.50 -11.49
N ASN A 169 -10.85 -0.31 -10.98
CA ASN A 169 -10.24 0.21 -9.75
C ASN A 169 -11.24 0.25 -8.59
N PHE A 170 -10.71 0.15 -7.38
CA PHE A 170 -11.48 0.09 -6.15
C PHE A 170 -10.92 1.09 -5.14
N SER A 171 -11.78 1.51 -4.21
CA SER A 171 -11.38 2.36 -3.07
C SER A 171 -10.39 1.66 -2.14
N ASP A 172 -10.64 0.40 -1.83
CA ASP A 172 -9.68 -0.52 -1.21
C ASP A 172 -9.04 -1.36 -2.33
N ASN A 173 -7.83 -0.98 -2.74
CA ASN A 173 -7.21 -1.47 -3.98
C ASN A 173 -6.03 -2.42 -3.76
N CYS A 174 -5.67 -2.75 -2.52
CA CYS A 174 -4.48 -3.56 -2.19
C CYS A 174 -4.40 -4.82 -3.05
N THR A 175 -5.40 -5.68 -2.95
CA THR A 175 -5.39 -7.00 -3.59
C THR A 175 -5.56 -6.91 -5.10
N ASN A 176 -6.32 -5.92 -5.58
CA ASN A 176 -6.45 -5.66 -7.00
C ASN A 176 -5.10 -5.23 -7.61
N PHE A 177 -4.38 -4.33 -6.94
CA PHE A 177 -3.04 -3.92 -7.32
C PHE A 177 -2.04 -5.08 -7.31
N ILE A 178 -2.02 -5.89 -6.23
CA ILE A 178 -1.11 -7.05 -6.17
C ILE A 178 -1.47 -8.05 -7.28
N SER A 179 -2.76 -8.27 -7.54
CA SER A 179 -3.18 -9.15 -8.63
C SER A 179 -2.71 -8.64 -9.99
N GLN A 180 -2.77 -7.33 -10.23
CA GLN A 180 -2.22 -6.74 -11.45
C GLN A 180 -0.70 -6.92 -11.55
N CYS A 181 0.04 -6.78 -10.44
CA CYS A 181 1.48 -7.03 -10.42
C CYS A 181 1.82 -8.48 -10.77
N LEU A 182 1.12 -9.44 -10.16
CA LEU A 182 1.31 -10.87 -10.45
C LEU A 182 0.95 -11.21 -11.91
N HIS A 183 -0.11 -10.59 -12.43
CA HIS A 183 -0.50 -10.76 -13.83
C HIS A 183 0.53 -10.17 -14.79
N ALA A 184 1.09 -8.99 -14.48
CA ALA A 184 2.18 -8.41 -15.24
C ALA A 184 3.46 -9.26 -15.20
N GLY A 185 3.67 -10.05 -14.15
CA GLY A 185 4.69 -11.09 -14.08
C GLY A 185 4.35 -12.40 -14.82
N GLY A 186 3.28 -12.43 -15.61
CA GLY A 186 2.93 -13.57 -16.46
C GLY A 186 2.14 -14.68 -15.77
N ALA A 187 1.65 -14.47 -14.54
CA ALA A 187 0.83 -15.47 -13.85
C ALA A 187 -0.53 -15.64 -14.57
N PRO A 188 -0.92 -16.86 -14.98
CA PRO A 188 -2.12 -17.05 -15.80
C PRO A 188 -3.40 -16.99 -14.96
N MET A 189 -4.40 -16.27 -15.48
CA MET A 189 -5.74 -16.21 -14.89
C MET A 189 -6.53 -17.50 -15.12
N ARG A 190 -7.38 -17.90 -14.16
CA ARG A 190 -8.23 -19.10 -14.31
C ARG A 190 -9.47 -19.07 -13.41
N GLY A 191 -10.47 -19.89 -13.73
CA GLY A 191 -11.68 -20.11 -12.91
C GLY A 191 -12.86 -19.19 -13.21
N HIS A 192 -12.76 -18.36 -14.25
CA HIS A 192 -13.90 -17.64 -14.83
C HIS A 192 -14.97 -18.63 -15.34
N PRO A 193 -16.28 -18.33 -15.21
CA PRO A 193 -16.88 -17.08 -14.73
C PRO A 193 -17.25 -17.06 -13.24
N ASN A 194 -16.96 -18.11 -12.48
CA ASN A 194 -17.42 -18.19 -11.09
C ASN A 194 -16.55 -17.30 -10.18
N ARG A 195 -17.17 -16.28 -9.58
CA ARG A 195 -16.49 -15.30 -8.72
C ARG A 195 -15.91 -15.92 -7.44
N GLY A 196 -16.47 -17.04 -6.97
CA GLY A 196 -15.99 -17.77 -5.80
C GLY A 196 -14.77 -18.67 -6.08
N SER A 197 -14.35 -18.81 -7.34
CA SER A 197 -13.29 -19.75 -7.72
C SER A 197 -12.24 -19.12 -8.61
N GLY A 198 -11.02 -19.67 -8.52
CA GLY A 198 -9.92 -19.24 -9.37
C GLY A 198 -9.30 -17.92 -8.93
N TRP A 199 -8.65 -17.25 -9.88
CA TRP A 199 -8.04 -15.93 -9.75
C TRP A 199 -8.04 -15.29 -11.13
N TRP A 200 -8.85 -14.23 -11.27
CA TRP A 200 -9.14 -13.58 -12.55
C TRP A 200 -9.91 -12.27 -12.40
N MET A 201 -9.73 -11.39 -13.40
CA MET A 201 -10.58 -10.22 -13.70
C MET A 201 -10.86 -10.18 -15.20
N LYS A 202 -12.10 -9.90 -15.58
CA LYS A 202 -12.53 -9.78 -16.97
C LYS A 202 -13.62 -8.73 -17.11
N GLN A 203 -13.40 -7.71 -17.93
CA GLN A 203 -14.40 -6.67 -18.22
C GLN A 203 -15.04 -6.09 -16.94
N SER A 204 -16.32 -6.39 -16.70
CA SER A 204 -17.09 -5.94 -15.53
C SER A 204 -17.19 -6.97 -14.40
N SER A 205 -16.51 -8.11 -14.48
CA SER A 205 -16.58 -9.20 -13.49
C SER A 205 -15.19 -9.67 -13.04
N TRP A 206 -15.12 -10.24 -11.83
CA TRP A 206 -13.87 -10.68 -11.22
C TRP A 206 -14.12 -11.70 -10.10
N SER A 207 -13.10 -12.53 -9.85
CA SER A 207 -13.05 -13.42 -8.69
C SER A 207 -12.79 -12.65 -7.39
N TYR A 208 -13.30 -13.16 -6.26
CA TYR A 208 -13.01 -12.57 -4.94
C TYR A 208 -11.51 -12.58 -4.62
N SER A 209 -10.78 -13.62 -5.02
CA SER A 209 -9.33 -13.72 -4.84
C SER A 209 -8.53 -12.67 -5.61
N TRP A 210 -9.10 -12.04 -6.65
CA TRP A 210 -8.47 -10.93 -7.36
C TRP A 210 -8.57 -9.60 -6.59
N THR A 211 -9.61 -9.40 -5.76
CA THR A 211 -9.87 -8.08 -5.14
C THR A 211 -9.95 -8.09 -3.62
N VAL A 212 -10.01 -9.25 -2.95
CA VAL A 212 -10.20 -9.36 -1.49
C VAL A 212 -9.02 -10.07 -0.85
N ALA A 213 -8.36 -9.42 0.12
CA ALA A 213 -7.13 -9.90 0.76
C ALA A 213 -7.26 -11.31 1.34
N HIS A 214 -8.32 -11.56 2.12
CA HIS A 214 -8.59 -12.89 2.67
C HIS A 214 -8.75 -13.96 1.58
N SER A 215 -9.50 -13.65 0.52
CA SER A 215 -9.70 -14.58 -0.60
C SER A 215 -8.41 -14.84 -1.38
N MET A 216 -7.56 -13.82 -1.55
CA MET A 216 -6.23 -14.00 -2.16
C MET A 216 -5.34 -14.90 -1.31
N LYS A 217 -5.27 -14.66 0.01
CA LYS A 217 -4.52 -15.51 0.93
C LYS A 217 -4.97 -16.97 0.84
N MET A 218 -6.29 -17.20 0.82
CA MET A 218 -6.85 -18.55 0.70
C MET A 218 -6.56 -19.16 -0.67
N TYR A 219 -6.57 -18.37 -1.74
CA TYR A 219 -6.18 -18.83 -3.07
C TYR A 219 -4.71 -19.25 -3.11
N LEU A 220 -3.78 -18.38 -2.67
CA LEU A 220 -2.33 -18.66 -2.66
C LEU A 220 -1.98 -19.89 -1.80
N THR A 221 -2.71 -20.10 -0.70
CA THR A 221 -2.53 -21.29 0.16
C THR A 221 -2.90 -22.59 -0.56
N ASN A 222 -3.96 -22.57 -1.38
CA ASN A 222 -4.59 -23.79 -1.88
C ASN A 222 -4.37 -24.05 -3.38
N SER A 223 -3.96 -23.05 -4.15
CA SER A 223 -3.80 -23.15 -5.60
C SER A 223 -2.76 -24.20 -5.98
N LYS A 224 -3.13 -25.12 -6.87
CA LYS A 224 -2.26 -26.17 -7.41
C LYS A 224 -1.98 -26.03 -8.91
N ALA A 225 -2.51 -24.99 -9.55
CA ALA A 225 -2.36 -24.74 -10.98
C ALA A 225 -2.41 -23.24 -11.27
N GLY A 226 -1.76 -22.80 -12.36
CA GLY A 226 -1.60 -21.39 -12.69
C GLY A 226 -0.79 -20.65 -11.63
N LEU A 227 -1.24 -19.47 -11.20
CA LEU A 227 -0.64 -18.75 -10.06
C LEU A 227 -0.59 -19.67 -8.82
N ARG A 228 0.63 -19.95 -8.35
CA ARG A 228 0.91 -20.79 -7.20
C ARG A 228 1.91 -20.10 -6.28
N ALA A 229 1.87 -20.48 -5.01
CA ALA A 229 2.83 -20.03 -4.02
C ALA A 229 3.13 -21.13 -3.01
N VAL A 230 4.29 -21.03 -2.38
CA VAL A 230 4.66 -21.78 -1.19
C VAL A 230 4.67 -20.82 -0.02
N ARG A 231 4.09 -21.26 1.11
CA ARG A 231 4.16 -20.48 2.35
C ARG A 231 5.53 -20.66 2.98
N VAL A 232 6.23 -19.56 3.20
CA VAL A 232 7.52 -19.52 3.90
C VAL A 232 7.34 -19.09 5.36
N LYS A 233 8.35 -19.33 6.20
CA LYS A 233 8.24 -19.17 7.66
C LYS A 233 8.53 -17.74 8.12
N SER A 234 9.43 -17.04 7.44
CA SER A 234 9.80 -15.66 7.77
C SER A 234 9.77 -14.74 6.55
N ALA A 235 9.74 -13.43 6.82
CA ALA A 235 9.82 -12.40 5.78
C ALA A 235 11.18 -12.42 5.05
N GLU A 236 12.26 -12.84 5.71
CA GLU A 236 13.62 -12.94 5.15
C GLU A 236 13.71 -13.91 3.96
N GLU A 237 12.85 -14.94 3.94
CA GLU A 237 12.81 -15.94 2.86
C GLU A 237 12.16 -15.41 1.58
N LEU A 238 11.42 -14.30 1.66
CA LEU A 238 10.77 -13.70 0.51
C LEU A 238 11.80 -13.01 -0.38
N VAL A 239 11.53 -12.95 -1.68
CA VAL A 239 12.32 -12.21 -2.67
C VAL A 239 11.43 -11.26 -3.47
N PRO A 240 11.98 -10.28 -4.22
CA PRO A 240 11.16 -9.42 -5.07
C PRO A 240 10.21 -10.21 -5.99
N GLY A 241 8.97 -9.74 -6.08
CA GLY A 241 7.84 -10.43 -6.71
C GLY A 241 7.00 -11.29 -5.76
N ASP A 242 7.45 -11.54 -4.53
CA ASP A 242 6.68 -12.29 -3.54
C ASP A 242 5.63 -11.46 -2.81
N VAL A 243 4.68 -12.13 -2.14
CA VAL A 243 3.50 -11.49 -1.54
C VAL A 243 3.47 -11.69 -0.03
N ILE A 244 3.04 -10.64 0.68
CA ILE A 244 2.73 -10.68 2.11
C ILE A 244 1.25 -10.38 2.31
N CYS A 245 0.57 -11.21 3.09
CA CYS A 245 -0.79 -10.95 3.56
C CYS A 245 -0.78 -10.60 5.05
N TYR A 246 -1.59 -9.63 5.44
CA TYR A 246 -1.67 -9.10 6.81
C TYR A 246 -3.07 -9.33 7.38
N ASP A 247 -3.12 -9.82 8.61
CA ASP A 247 -4.29 -9.89 9.47
C ASP A 247 -3.99 -8.96 10.65
N PHE A 248 -4.52 -7.73 10.61
CA PHE A 248 -4.15 -6.66 11.54
C PHE A 248 -4.63 -6.96 12.95
N GLU A 249 -5.85 -7.49 13.09
CA GLU A 249 -6.48 -7.77 14.36
C GLU A 249 -6.09 -9.14 14.94
N GLY A 250 -5.53 -10.03 14.12
CA GLY A 250 -5.17 -11.39 14.51
C GLY A 250 -6.37 -12.31 14.69
N ASP A 251 -7.50 -12.00 14.05
CA ASP A 251 -8.77 -12.72 14.17
C ASP A 251 -8.92 -13.86 13.13
N GLY A 252 -7.90 -14.04 12.28
CA GLY A 252 -7.87 -15.01 11.18
C GLY A 252 -8.35 -14.42 9.84
N ARG A 253 -8.88 -13.20 9.82
CA ARG A 253 -9.39 -12.54 8.61
C ARG A 253 -8.40 -11.50 8.07
N PHE A 254 -7.52 -11.98 7.20
CA PHE A 254 -6.59 -11.14 6.45
C PHE A 254 -7.25 -9.94 5.73
N ASN A 255 -6.75 -8.74 6.02
CA ASN A 255 -7.28 -7.44 5.60
C ASN A 255 -6.49 -6.81 4.46
N HIS A 256 -5.19 -7.08 4.37
CA HIS A 256 -4.29 -6.36 3.46
C HIS A 256 -3.31 -7.28 2.75
N THR A 257 -2.84 -6.86 1.57
CA THR A 257 -1.82 -7.56 0.79
C THR A 257 -0.82 -6.58 0.18
N THR A 258 0.45 -6.98 0.16
CA THR A 258 1.55 -6.20 -0.44
C THR A 258 2.45 -7.09 -1.29
N ILE A 259 3.21 -6.48 -2.19
CA ILE A 259 4.24 -7.15 -2.99
C ILE A 259 5.62 -6.67 -2.58
N VAL A 260 6.57 -7.59 -2.46
CA VAL A 260 7.98 -7.31 -2.21
C VAL A 260 8.60 -6.76 -3.50
N VAL A 261 9.21 -5.59 -3.43
CA VAL A 261 9.87 -4.94 -4.58
C VAL A 261 11.38 -4.85 -4.44
N ALA A 262 11.87 -4.84 -3.21
CA ALA A 262 13.29 -4.79 -2.89
C ALA A 262 13.55 -5.45 -1.54
N LYS A 263 14.83 -5.52 -1.18
CA LYS A 263 15.27 -5.84 0.17
C LYS A 263 16.16 -4.73 0.69
N ASP A 264 16.06 -4.52 1.99
CA ASP A 264 16.99 -3.68 2.72
C ASP A 264 18.31 -4.45 2.96
N LYS A 265 19.30 -3.78 3.57
CA LYS A 265 20.62 -4.34 3.80
C LYS A 265 20.64 -5.52 4.78
N ASP A 266 19.65 -5.59 5.66
CA ASP A 266 19.45 -6.71 6.59
C ASP A 266 18.65 -7.85 5.96
N ASN A 267 18.51 -7.86 4.62
CA ASN A 267 17.80 -8.87 3.83
C ASN A 267 16.29 -8.94 4.14
N MET A 268 15.73 -7.86 4.70
CA MET A 268 14.32 -7.74 5.01
C MET A 268 13.54 -7.09 3.85
N PRO A 269 12.29 -7.51 3.58
CA PRO A 269 11.55 -6.98 2.44
C PRO A 269 11.16 -5.50 2.56
N LEU A 270 11.21 -4.80 1.43
CA LEU A 270 10.56 -3.51 1.19
C LEU A 270 9.41 -3.74 0.21
N VAL A 271 8.25 -3.15 0.49
CA VAL A 271 6.99 -3.47 -0.18
C VAL A 271 6.28 -2.26 -0.77
N ASN A 272 5.51 -2.52 -1.84
CA ASN A 272 4.57 -1.55 -2.40
C ASN A 272 3.12 -1.97 -2.14
N ALA A 273 2.22 -0.99 -1.99
CA ALA A 273 0.78 -1.18 -1.79
C ALA A 273 -0.05 0.00 -2.32
N GLN A 274 -1.37 -0.17 -2.47
CA GLN A 274 -2.24 0.82 -3.13
C GLN A 274 -3.63 1.07 -2.48
N SER A 275 -3.89 0.59 -1.25
CA SER A 275 -5.05 1.07 -0.46
C SER A 275 -4.71 2.36 0.27
N TYR A 276 -3.51 2.37 0.85
CA TYR A 276 -2.74 3.55 1.20
C TYR A 276 -1.46 3.46 0.38
N ASP A 277 -1.29 4.38 -0.58
CA ASP A 277 -0.24 4.25 -1.57
C ASP A 277 1.11 4.35 -0.89
N SER A 278 1.90 3.31 -1.06
CA SER A 278 3.21 3.21 -0.44
C SER A 278 4.19 2.54 -1.39
N ARG A 279 5.41 3.09 -1.41
CA ARG A 279 6.53 2.57 -2.17
C ARG A 279 7.73 2.34 -1.26
N MET A 280 8.33 1.16 -1.39
CA MET A 280 9.50 0.71 -0.63
C MET A 280 9.32 0.85 0.90
N ARG A 281 8.09 0.66 1.40
CA ARG A 281 7.79 0.67 2.83
C ARG A 281 8.34 -0.58 3.50
N TYR A 282 8.79 -0.47 4.74
CA TYR A 282 9.23 -1.65 5.48
C TYR A 282 8.08 -2.65 5.73
N TRP A 283 8.31 -3.92 5.42
CA TRP A 283 7.27 -4.96 5.37
C TRP A 283 6.49 -5.16 6.67
N SER A 284 7.07 -4.87 7.85
CA SER A 284 6.39 -5.18 9.13
C SER A 284 5.07 -4.42 9.30
N TYR A 285 4.90 -3.28 8.59
CA TYR A 285 3.71 -2.43 8.69
C TYR A 285 3.44 -1.89 10.11
N GLU A 286 4.41 -1.96 11.04
CA GLU A 286 4.27 -1.46 12.41
C GLU A 286 4.01 0.04 12.46
N ASP A 287 4.47 0.79 11.48
CA ASP A 287 4.24 2.23 11.32
C ASP A 287 2.91 2.55 10.60
N SER A 288 1.95 1.61 10.53
CA SER A 288 0.64 1.81 9.89
C SER A 288 -0.41 2.30 10.89
N THR A 289 -1.38 3.07 10.40
CA THR A 289 -2.60 3.42 11.15
C THR A 289 -3.48 2.20 11.42
N ALA A 290 -3.32 1.12 10.64
CA ALA A 290 -4.03 -0.16 10.83
C ALA A 290 -3.27 -1.15 11.75
N TYR A 291 -2.05 -0.83 12.18
CA TYR A 291 -1.27 -1.74 13.02
C TYR A 291 -1.94 -2.03 14.36
N THR A 292 -1.91 -3.30 14.77
CA THR A 292 -2.17 -3.69 16.16
C THR A 292 -1.09 -4.66 16.63
N PRO A 293 -0.82 -4.76 17.96
CA PRO A 293 0.08 -5.77 18.50
C PRO A 293 -0.32 -7.22 18.19
N SER A 294 -1.58 -7.46 17.81
CA SER A 294 -2.10 -8.77 17.45
C SER A 294 -1.84 -9.17 16.00
N ILE A 295 -1.19 -8.29 15.21
CA ILE A 295 -0.96 -8.52 13.78
C ILE A 295 -0.35 -9.91 13.50
N ARG A 296 -0.84 -10.54 12.42
CA ARG A 296 -0.35 -11.82 11.90
C ARG A 296 -0.03 -11.68 10.43
N TYR A 297 0.94 -12.47 9.99
CA TYR A 297 1.44 -12.45 8.61
C TYR A 297 1.30 -13.83 7.95
N ALA A 298 1.10 -13.81 6.65
CA ALA A 298 1.32 -14.97 5.78
C ALA A 298 2.26 -14.56 4.65
N PHE A 299 3.41 -15.22 4.59
CA PHE A 299 4.47 -14.98 3.62
C PHE A 299 4.37 -16.00 2.49
N PHE A 300 4.26 -15.53 1.25
CA PHE A 300 4.06 -16.37 0.07
C PHE A 300 5.17 -16.14 -0.95
N HIS A 301 6.01 -17.16 -1.12
CA HIS A 301 6.95 -17.24 -2.23
C HIS A 301 6.22 -17.71 -3.48
N ILE A 302 6.18 -16.88 -4.53
CA ILE A 302 5.52 -17.26 -5.79
C ILE A 302 6.36 -18.33 -6.47
N VAL A 303 5.74 -19.41 -6.96
CA VAL A 303 6.44 -20.51 -7.63
C VAL A 303 5.90 -20.72 -9.03
N ASP A 304 6.77 -21.16 -9.93
CA ASP A 304 6.48 -21.38 -11.34
C ASP A 304 6.98 -22.77 -11.78
N ASP A 305 6.94 -23.07 -13.08
CA ASP A 305 7.33 -24.38 -13.62
C ASP A 305 8.81 -24.47 -14.04
N THR A 306 9.61 -23.44 -13.75
CA THR A 306 11.05 -23.42 -14.10
C THR A 306 11.92 -24.14 -13.09
N THR A 307 11.41 -24.36 -11.88
CA THR A 307 12.06 -25.12 -10.81
C THR A 307 11.48 -26.54 -10.76
N LYS A 308 11.92 -27.39 -11.70
CA LYS A 308 11.86 -28.84 -11.52
C LYS A 308 13.12 -29.27 -10.80
N GLU A 309 13.03 -29.55 -9.51
CA GLU A 309 13.93 -30.49 -8.85
C GLU A 309 13.54 -31.93 -9.21
#